data_AF-A0A344TTK8-F1
#
_entry.id   AF-A0A344TTK8-F1
#
_cell.length_a   1.000
_cell.length_b   1.000
_cell.length_c   1.000
_cell.angle_alpha   90.00
_cell.angle_beta   90.00
_cell.angle_gamma   90.00
#
_symmetry.space_group_name_H-M   'P 1'
#
loop_
_entity.id
_entity.type
_entity.pdbx_description
1 polymer ?
#
loop_
_entity_poly.entity_id
_entity_poly.type
_entity_poly.pdbx_seq_one_letter_code
_entity_poly.pdbx_strand_id
1 'polypeptide(L)'
;MFNVTASSPSLTHVTFAGNSVVSAYSGLSGGAVCNYFGSAPTIKNGIFWDNKSKNPFSGIISEDDIFNRDSSILSTTYTLMQLSNTAANYPPASFPAIDSGHNLFAQNPLFVDATSGNLRLQDCSPAINAGDLIGTTSNDLDGRLRPYPYGVAIADMGAYENQSIAGGGPATLNVTEPIINGTVLKVAGEITATNQVAGATALYQATKSVTLLPDFSAIGNGFTAFIGGCETLITSEAPASIKK
;
A
#
# COMPACT_ATOMS: atom_id res chain seq x y z
N MET A 1 -15.24 9.35 6.59
CA MET A 1 -14.70 10.50 7.36
C MET A 1 -15.14 11.78 6.71
N PHE A 2 -15.68 12.73 7.49
CA PHE A 2 -16.18 14.02 7.00
C PHE A 2 -15.56 15.15 7.82
N ASN A 3 -14.74 15.99 7.17
CA ASN A 3 -13.99 17.08 7.79
C ASN A 3 -14.47 18.42 7.25
N VAL A 4 -14.78 19.35 8.16
CA VAL A 4 -15.38 20.65 7.83
C VAL A 4 -14.72 21.73 8.66
N THR A 5 -14.49 22.91 8.07
CA THR A 5 -14.04 24.13 8.74
C THR A 5 -12.65 23.95 9.39
N ALA A 6 -11.62 23.95 8.56
CA ALA A 6 -10.22 23.87 8.98
C ALA A 6 -9.92 22.68 9.92
N SER A 7 -10.53 21.51 9.64
CA SER A 7 -10.30 20.29 10.40
C SER A 7 -9.09 19.51 9.86
N SER A 8 -8.19 19.11 10.75
CA SER A 8 -6.91 18.47 10.41
C SER A 8 -6.61 17.23 11.28
N PRO A 9 -7.47 16.19 11.26
CA PRO A 9 -7.18 14.97 11.98
C PRO A 9 -5.97 14.24 11.38
N SER A 10 -5.27 13.48 12.22
CA SER A 10 -4.18 12.60 11.81
C SER A 10 -4.55 11.15 12.12
N LEU A 11 -4.44 10.28 11.14
CA LEU A 11 -4.76 8.86 11.26
C LEU A 11 -3.59 8.02 10.76
N THR A 12 -3.27 6.97 11.51
CA THR A 12 -2.19 6.02 11.19
C THR A 12 -2.74 4.60 11.29
N HIS A 13 -2.37 3.71 10.36
CA HIS A 13 -2.82 2.30 10.34
C HIS A 13 -4.35 2.16 10.28
N VAL A 14 -4.95 2.78 9.27
CA VAL A 14 -6.40 2.76 9.06
C VAL A 14 -6.74 2.13 7.71
N THR A 15 -7.85 1.40 7.67
CA THR A 15 -8.42 0.87 6.43
C THR A 15 -9.81 1.46 6.23
N PHE A 16 -9.99 2.21 5.14
CA PHE A 16 -11.28 2.65 4.65
C PHE A 16 -11.75 1.67 3.58
N ALA A 17 -12.64 0.75 3.93
CA ALA A 17 -13.12 -0.28 3.01
C ALA A 17 -14.64 -0.28 2.85
N GLY A 18 -15.13 -0.38 1.61
CA GLY A 18 -16.55 -0.64 1.31
C GLY A 18 -17.49 0.52 1.68
N ASN A 19 -16.98 1.73 1.89
CA ASN A 19 -17.81 2.87 2.27
C ASN A 19 -18.56 3.40 1.04
N SER A 20 -19.86 3.67 1.17
CA SER A 20 -20.68 4.18 0.06
C SER A 20 -21.50 5.40 0.46
N VAL A 21 -21.34 6.49 -0.29
CA VAL A 21 -22.21 7.67 -0.16
C VAL A 21 -23.29 7.62 -1.25
N VAL A 22 -24.54 7.45 -0.84
CA VAL A 22 -25.70 7.29 -1.74
C VAL A 22 -26.50 8.58 -1.96
N SER A 23 -26.22 9.64 -1.22
CA SER A 23 -26.81 10.97 -1.39
C SER A 23 -25.89 12.05 -0.82
N ALA A 24 -25.37 12.92 -1.67
CA ALA A 24 -24.58 14.08 -1.25
C ALA A 24 -25.44 15.35 -1.37
N TYR A 25 -25.59 16.11 -0.27
CA TYR A 25 -26.41 17.32 -0.21
C TYR A 25 -25.99 18.42 -1.23
N SER A 26 -24.73 18.37 -1.72
CA SER A 26 -24.16 19.37 -2.62
C SER A 26 -23.59 18.83 -3.94
N GLY A 27 -23.88 17.58 -4.30
CA GLY A 27 -23.39 17.05 -5.59
C GLY A 27 -22.18 16.14 -5.53
N LEU A 28 -21.34 16.28 -4.51
CA LEU A 28 -19.98 15.77 -4.57
C LEU A 28 -19.52 15.33 -3.16
N SER A 29 -19.04 14.10 -3.04
CA SER A 29 -18.52 13.52 -1.81
C SER A 29 -17.52 12.42 -2.17
N GLY A 30 -16.59 12.11 -1.26
CA GLY A 30 -15.75 10.93 -1.37
C GLY A 30 -16.39 9.80 -0.58
N GLY A 31 -16.29 8.57 -1.07
CA GLY A 31 -16.82 7.38 -0.41
C GLY A 31 -16.18 7.14 0.95
N ALA A 32 -14.86 7.37 1.07
CA ALA A 32 -14.13 7.22 2.33
C ALA A 32 -13.92 8.55 3.05
N VAL A 33 -13.41 9.57 2.35
CA VAL A 33 -12.97 10.84 2.95
C VAL A 33 -13.55 12.01 2.18
N CYS A 34 -14.07 12.99 2.91
CA CYS A 34 -14.65 14.19 2.33
C CYS A 34 -14.24 15.41 3.16
N ASN A 35 -13.59 16.38 2.52
CA ASN A 35 -12.96 17.54 3.17
C ASN A 35 -13.47 18.86 2.57
N TYR A 36 -13.91 19.78 3.44
CA TYR A 36 -14.41 21.10 3.07
C TYR A 36 -13.76 22.24 3.86
N PHE A 37 -13.80 23.44 3.28
CA PHE A 37 -13.45 24.72 3.91
C PHE A 37 -12.06 24.71 4.56
N GLY A 38 -11.02 24.50 3.77
CA GLY A 38 -9.62 24.54 4.20
C GLY A 38 -9.21 23.40 5.15
N SER A 39 -9.90 22.26 5.12
CA SER A 39 -9.55 21.10 5.95
C SER A 39 -8.30 20.40 5.40
N ALA A 40 -7.40 19.98 6.30
CA ALA A 40 -6.12 19.39 5.93
C ALA A 40 -5.80 18.14 6.77
N PRO A 41 -6.54 17.03 6.61
CA PRO A 41 -6.23 15.78 7.28
C PRO A 41 -4.95 15.13 6.78
N THR A 42 -4.36 14.27 7.61
CA THR A 42 -3.21 13.43 7.26
C THR A 42 -3.53 11.96 7.48
N ILE A 43 -3.15 11.10 6.53
CA ILE A 43 -3.27 9.64 6.65
C ILE A 43 -1.92 9.00 6.37
N LYS A 44 -1.48 8.12 7.27
CA LYS A 44 -0.23 7.36 7.13
C LYS A 44 -0.50 5.87 7.29
N ASN A 45 0.22 5.02 6.53
CA ASN A 45 0.05 3.57 6.60
C ASN A 45 -1.42 3.17 6.38
N GLY A 46 -2.11 3.83 5.44
CA GLY A 46 -3.53 3.62 5.21
C GLY A 46 -3.82 2.63 4.07
N ILE A 47 -5.05 2.11 4.02
CA ILE A 47 -5.60 1.46 2.83
C ILE A 47 -6.96 2.06 2.50
N PHE A 48 -7.17 2.41 1.23
CA PHE A 48 -8.47 2.74 0.66
C PHE A 48 -8.90 1.68 -0.34
N TRP A 49 -10.08 1.09 -0.15
CA TRP A 49 -10.56 0.00 -0.99
C TRP A 49 -12.08 -0.10 -1.09
N ASP A 50 -12.60 -0.38 -2.27
CA ASP A 50 -14.02 -0.45 -2.60
C ASP A 50 -14.88 0.72 -2.08
N ASN A 51 -14.32 1.93 -1.95
CA ASN A 51 -15.12 3.09 -1.55
C ASN A 51 -15.75 3.75 -2.76
N LYS A 52 -17.02 4.12 -2.61
CA LYS A 52 -17.88 4.57 -3.71
C LYS A 52 -18.62 5.83 -3.35
N SER A 53 -18.81 6.70 -4.33
CA SER A 53 -19.64 7.89 -4.21
C SER A 53 -20.65 7.96 -5.35
N LYS A 54 -21.88 8.33 -5.02
CA LYS A 54 -22.94 8.58 -5.99
C LYS A 54 -23.02 10.05 -6.32
N ASN A 55 -22.83 10.40 -7.59
CA ASN A 55 -23.16 11.71 -8.09
C ASN A 55 -24.70 11.89 -8.05
N PRO A 56 -25.25 12.86 -7.31
CA PRO A 56 -26.69 13.01 -7.14
C PRO A 56 -27.37 13.67 -8.34
N PHE A 57 -26.61 14.26 -9.28
CA PHE A 57 -27.16 14.84 -10.51
C PHE A 57 -27.26 13.81 -11.65
N SER A 58 -26.25 12.94 -11.80
CA SER A 58 -26.26 11.89 -12.82
C SER A 58 -26.77 10.54 -12.31
N GLY A 59 -26.80 10.34 -10.98
CA GLY A 59 -27.13 9.07 -10.35
C GLY A 59 -26.03 8.00 -10.45
N ILE A 60 -24.92 8.30 -11.11
CA ILE A 60 -23.80 7.38 -11.34
C ILE A 60 -23.06 7.15 -10.02
N ILE A 61 -22.82 5.88 -9.71
CA ILE A 61 -21.94 5.45 -8.61
C ILE A 61 -20.58 5.16 -9.24
N SER A 62 -19.54 5.84 -8.76
CA SER A 62 -18.15 5.60 -9.16
C SER A 62 -17.32 5.21 -7.95
N GLU A 63 -16.26 4.46 -8.19
CA GLU A 63 -15.15 4.36 -7.25
C GLU A 63 -14.61 5.76 -7.00
N ASP A 64 -14.65 6.18 -5.74
CA ASP A 64 -14.24 7.51 -5.33
C ASP A 64 -13.90 7.45 -3.85
N ASP A 65 -12.62 7.43 -3.52
CA ASP A 65 -12.16 7.36 -2.13
C ASP A 65 -12.26 8.73 -1.46
N ILE A 66 -11.79 9.78 -2.14
CA ILE A 66 -11.43 11.06 -1.53
C ILE A 66 -12.06 12.21 -2.31
N PHE A 67 -12.71 13.11 -1.60
CA PHE A 67 -13.18 14.38 -2.13
C PHE A 67 -12.64 15.55 -1.33
N ASN A 68 -12.00 16.50 -2.03
CA ASN A 68 -11.47 17.73 -1.46
C ASN A 68 -12.11 18.94 -2.13
N ARG A 69 -12.57 19.91 -1.34
CA ARG A 69 -13.17 21.16 -1.84
C ARG A 69 -12.73 22.37 -1.03
N ASP A 70 -12.87 23.56 -1.61
CA ASP A 70 -12.67 24.85 -0.94
C ASP A 70 -11.29 24.93 -0.27
N SER A 71 -10.24 24.71 -1.08
CA SER A 71 -8.83 24.69 -0.69
C SER A 71 -8.45 23.63 0.35
N SER A 72 -9.26 22.59 0.52
CA SER A 72 -8.92 21.43 1.36
C SER A 72 -7.93 20.51 0.64
N ILE A 73 -7.06 19.86 1.40
CA ILE A 73 -6.04 18.94 0.88
C ILE A 73 -5.91 17.76 1.85
N LEU A 74 -6.07 16.52 1.36
CA LEU A 74 -5.62 15.35 2.11
C LEU A 74 -4.16 15.08 1.77
N SER A 75 -3.31 14.94 2.79
CA SER A 75 -1.94 14.45 2.62
C SER A 75 -1.84 12.99 3.05
N THR A 76 -1.22 12.16 2.21
CA THR A 76 -1.00 10.74 2.52
C THR A 76 0.46 10.33 2.36
N THR A 77 0.91 9.41 3.21
CA THR A 77 2.19 8.72 3.04
C THR A 77 2.02 7.23 3.33
N TYR A 78 2.81 6.39 2.66
CA TYR A 78 2.78 4.94 2.84
C TYR A 78 1.35 4.38 2.81
N THR A 79 0.51 4.85 1.88
CA THR A 79 -0.91 4.52 1.84
C THR A 79 -1.26 3.87 0.52
N LEU A 80 -1.98 2.74 0.56
CA LEU A 80 -2.50 2.09 -0.64
C LEU A 80 -3.86 2.67 -1.00
N MET A 81 -4.02 3.10 -2.24
CA MET A 81 -5.27 3.65 -2.77
C MET A 81 -5.73 2.91 -4.03
N GLN A 82 -7.03 2.65 -4.11
CA GLN A 82 -7.61 1.80 -5.16
C GLN A 82 -7.51 2.40 -6.57
N LEU A 83 -7.57 3.74 -6.68
CA LEU A 83 -7.57 4.42 -7.98
C LEU A 83 -6.16 4.83 -8.40
N SER A 84 -6.00 5.00 -9.71
CA SER A 84 -4.81 5.59 -10.32
C SER A 84 -4.56 7.00 -9.80
N ASN A 85 -3.28 7.36 -9.67
CA ASN A 85 -2.79 8.70 -9.30
C ASN A 85 -3.20 9.84 -10.25
N THR A 86 -3.85 9.52 -11.38
CA THR A 86 -4.43 10.51 -12.32
C THR A 86 -5.83 10.97 -11.91
N ALA A 87 -6.41 10.37 -10.86
CA ALA A 87 -7.64 10.86 -10.26
C ALA A 87 -7.41 12.25 -9.64
N ALA A 88 -8.25 13.22 -9.97
CA ALA A 88 -8.06 14.64 -9.63
C ALA A 88 -7.91 14.94 -8.12
N ASN A 89 -8.31 14.00 -7.25
CA ASN A 89 -8.30 14.17 -5.80
C ASN A 89 -7.14 13.43 -5.11
N TYR A 90 -6.25 12.78 -5.87
CA TYR A 90 -5.16 11.97 -5.34
C TYR A 90 -3.85 12.76 -5.36
N PRO A 91 -2.88 12.46 -4.47
CA PRO A 91 -1.55 13.03 -4.56
C PRO A 91 -0.91 12.72 -5.92
N PRO A 92 -0.21 13.68 -6.54
CA PRO A 92 0.48 13.44 -7.80
C PRO A 92 1.63 12.45 -7.60
N ALA A 93 1.73 11.42 -8.46
CA ALA A 93 2.85 10.46 -8.48
C ALA A 93 3.56 10.44 -9.84
N SER A 94 4.85 10.06 -9.85
CA SER A 94 5.53 9.58 -11.04
C SER A 94 5.08 8.14 -11.34
N PHE A 95 4.69 7.91 -12.58
CA PHE A 95 4.04 6.69 -13.06
C PHE A 95 4.91 5.41 -12.95
N PRO A 96 4.34 4.21 -12.75
CA PRO A 96 3.09 3.89 -12.05
C PRO A 96 3.38 3.24 -10.69
N ALA A 97 2.50 3.52 -9.73
CA ALA A 97 2.33 2.85 -8.44
C ALA A 97 3.02 3.43 -7.21
N ILE A 98 4.03 4.32 -7.27
CA ILE A 98 4.62 4.92 -6.06
C ILE A 98 4.92 6.42 -6.23
N ASP A 99 4.44 7.26 -5.30
CA ASP A 99 4.81 8.68 -5.22
C ASP A 99 5.99 8.95 -4.26
N SER A 100 6.41 10.21 -4.13
CA SER A 100 7.44 10.61 -3.17
C SER A 100 7.04 10.41 -1.70
N GLY A 101 5.75 10.21 -1.44
CA GLY A 101 5.20 9.82 -0.14
C GLY A 101 5.14 8.31 0.08
N HIS A 102 5.64 7.50 -0.85
CA HIS A 102 5.57 6.03 -0.84
C HIS A 102 4.14 5.47 -0.87
N ASN A 103 3.17 6.23 -1.40
CA ASN A 103 1.80 5.75 -1.57
C ASN A 103 1.70 4.73 -2.70
N LEU A 104 0.91 3.67 -2.53
CA LEU A 104 0.65 2.68 -3.55
C LEU A 104 -0.65 3.00 -4.30
N PHE A 105 -0.64 3.01 -5.63
CA PHE A 105 -1.83 3.34 -6.42
C PHE A 105 -2.26 2.19 -7.33
N ALA A 106 -3.57 2.00 -7.48
CA ALA A 106 -4.16 1.02 -8.39
C ALA A 106 -3.67 -0.43 -8.17
N GLN A 107 -3.37 -0.79 -6.92
CA GLN A 107 -2.98 -2.14 -6.53
C GLN A 107 -4.06 -2.78 -5.65
N ASN A 108 -4.29 -4.09 -5.81
CA ASN A 108 -5.23 -4.82 -4.97
C ASN A 108 -4.58 -5.18 -3.62
N PRO A 109 -5.14 -4.78 -2.46
CA PRO A 109 -4.63 -5.14 -1.14
C PRO A 109 -4.62 -6.65 -0.83
N LEU A 110 -5.25 -7.49 -1.66
CA LEU A 110 -5.38 -8.93 -1.44
C LEU A 110 -5.94 -9.25 -0.04
N PHE A 111 -7.07 -8.65 0.32
CA PHE A 111 -7.76 -8.98 1.57
C PHE A 111 -8.23 -10.44 1.58
N VAL A 112 -8.21 -11.09 2.73
CA VAL A 112 -8.69 -12.47 2.91
C VAL A 112 -10.15 -12.61 2.47
N ASP A 113 -11.01 -11.70 2.92
CA ASP A 113 -12.41 -11.62 2.45
C ASP A 113 -12.96 -10.21 2.71
N ALA A 114 -12.80 -9.31 1.72
CA ALA A 114 -13.28 -7.94 1.84
C ALA A 114 -14.81 -7.84 1.95
N THR A 115 -15.56 -8.77 1.33
CA THR A 115 -17.02 -8.72 1.28
C THR A 115 -17.64 -9.05 2.63
N SER A 116 -17.03 -9.93 3.42
CA SER A 116 -17.44 -10.20 4.80
C SER A 116 -16.78 -9.27 5.83
N GLY A 117 -15.95 -8.32 5.40
CA GLY A 117 -15.24 -7.37 6.27
C GLY A 117 -13.95 -7.95 6.90
N ASN A 118 -13.46 -9.09 6.43
CA ASN A 118 -12.14 -9.60 6.82
C ASN A 118 -11.04 -8.91 6.01
N LEU A 119 -10.63 -7.75 6.51
CA LEU A 119 -9.63 -6.87 5.90
C LEU A 119 -8.17 -7.24 6.27
N ARG A 120 -7.93 -8.47 6.72
CA ARG A 120 -6.56 -8.98 6.88
C ARG A 120 -5.93 -9.22 5.51
N LEU A 121 -4.64 -8.97 5.39
CA LEU A 121 -3.91 -9.15 4.15
C LEU A 121 -3.55 -10.62 3.97
N GLN A 122 -3.83 -11.16 2.77
CA GLN A 122 -3.26 -12.43 2.33
C GLN A 122 -1.76 -12.26 2.07
N ASP A 123 -1.04 -13.37 2.12
CA ASP A 123 0.36 -13.41 1.69
C ASP A 123 0.50 -12.80 0.29
N CYS A 124 1.65 -12.20 0.02
CA CYS A 124 1.93 -11.48 -1.23
C CYS A 124 1.10 -10.21 -1.47
N SER A 125 0.30 -9.76 -0.51
CA SER A 125 -0.36 -8.45 -0.59
C SER A 125 0.66 -7.34 -0.82
N PRO A 126 0.39 -6.37 -1.71
CA PRO A 126 1.26 -5.21 -1.92
C PRO A 126 1.39 -4.29 -0.70
N ALA A 127 0.48 -4.41 0.26
CA ALA A 127 0.46 -3.61 1.48
C ALA A 127 1.35 -4.20 2.59
N ILE A 128 1.84 -5.43 2.46
CA ILE A 128 2.71 -6.04 3.48
C ILE A 128 4.11 -5.40 3.44
N ASN A 129 4.73 -5.15 4.59
CA ASN A 129 6.06 -4.54 4.72
C ASN A 129 6.24 -3.26 3.85
N ALA A 130 5.15 -2.55 3.54
CA ALA A 130 5.14 -1.39 2.66
C ALA A 130 4.84 -0.09 3.43
N GLY A 131 4.55 -0.18 4.72
CA GLY A 131 4.35 0.93 5.63
C GLY A 131 5.66 1.52 6.18
N ASP A 132 5.52 2.48 7.08
CA ASP A 132 6.61 3.07 7.87
C ASP A 132 6.42 2.81 9.37
N LEU A 133 7.51 2.64 10.11
CA LEU A 133 7.52 2.34 11.54
C LEU A 133 7.42 3.57 12.44
N ILE A 134 7.71 4.76 11.92
CA ILE A 134 7.75 5.98 12.73
C ILE A 134 6.33 6.36 13.19
N GLY A 135 6.12 6.48 14.50
CA GLY A 135 4.83 6.90 15.07
C GLY A 135 3.73 5.84 15.00
N THR A 136 4.12 4.56 14.91
CA THR A 136 3.19 3.42 14.88
C THR A 136 2.90 2.89 16.28
N THR A 137 1.79 2.16 16.42
CA THR A 137 1.46 1.43 17.65
C THR A 137 2.17 0.08 17.67
N SER A 138 2.48 -0.43 18.87
CA SER A 138 3.16 -1.73 19.02
C SER A 138 2.31 -2.91 18.56
N ASN A 139 0.98 -2.73 18.50
CA ASN A 139 0.05 -3.77 18.13
C ASN A 139 -0.92 -3.30 17.04
N ASP A 140 -1.42 -4.26 16.25
CA ASP A 140 -2.49 -4.10 15.27
C ASP A 140 -3.89 -4.20 15.88
N LEU A 141 -4.92 -4.15 15.03
CA LEU A 141 -6.32 -4.24 15.47
C LEU A 141 -6.69 -5.60 16.08
N ASP A 142 -5.91 -6.66 15.80
CA ASP A 142 -6.03 -7.98 16.44
C ASP A 142 -5.24 -8.10 17.75
N GLY A 143 -4.53 -7.05 18.15
CA GLY A 143 -3.62 -7.08 19.29
C GLY A 143 -2.31 -7.82 19.03
N ARG A 144 -1.99 -8.12 17.76
CA ARG A 144 -0.73 -8.78 17.35
C ARG A 144 0.37 -7.75 17.15
N LEU A 145 1.62 -8.16 17.28
CA LEU A 145 2.77 -7.25 17.17
C LEU A 145 2.84 -6.61 15.79
N ARG A 146 3.14 -5.31 15.80
CA ARG A 146 3.48 -4.48 14.64
C ARG A 146 4.84 -3.81 14.87
N PRO A 147 5.80 -3.96 13.95
CA PRO A 147 5.76 -4.85 12.80
C PRO A 147 5.81 -6.32 13.23
N TYR A 148 5.50 -7.24 12.32
CA TYR A 148 5.77 -8.65 12.58
C TYR A 148 7.28 -8.84 12.83
N PRO A 149 7.70 -9.39 14.00
CA PRO A 149 9.10 -9.32 14.42
C PRO A 149 10.03 -10.27 13.66
N TYR A 150 9.50 -11.14 12.81
CA TYR A 150 10.27 -12.09 12.02
C TYR A 150 10.30 -11.69 10.55
N GLY A 151 11.46 -11.83 9.91
CA GLY A 151 11.66 -11.38 8.53
C GLY A 151 12.13 -9.93 8.46
N VAL A 152 11.48 -9.12 7.62
CA VAL A 152 11.91 -7.75 7.31
C VAL A 152 11.57 -6.76 8.43
N ALA A 153 10.54 -7.05 9.23
CA ALA A 153 10.08 -6.23 10.34
C ALA A 153 9.80 -4.77 9.94
N ILE A 154 9.09 -4.57 8.83
CA ILE A 154 8.48 -3.28 8.44
C ILE A 154 6.98 -3.37 8.68
N ALA A 155 6.34 -2.25 9.01
CA ALA A 155 4.90 -2.26 9.24
C ALA A 155 4.12 -2.47 7.95
N ASP A 156 2.97 -3.15 8.05
CA ASP A 156 2.03 -3.22 6.94
C ASP A 156 1.22 -1.92 6.81
N MET A 157 0.79 -1.62 5.60
CA MET A 157 -0.26 -0.62 5.40
C MET A 157 -1.61 -1.18 5.89
N GLY A 158 -2.45 -0.32 6.44
CA GLY A 158 -3.79 -0.66 6.92
C GLY A 158 -3.84 -1.00 8.41
N ALA A 159 -5.01 -1.47 8.84
CA ALA A 159 -5.31 -1.69 10.26
C ALA A 159 -4.72 -2.98 10.85
N TYR A 160 -4.45 -3.98 10.02
CA TYR A 160 -3.98 -5.32 10.42
C TYR A 160 -2.54 -5.55 9.98
N GLU A 161 -1.81 -6.31 10.78
CA GLU A 161 -0.46 -6.76 10.46
C GLU A 161 -0.48 -8.25 10.08
N ASN A 162 0.00 -8.59 8.89
CA ASN A 162 0.21 -9.97 8.50
C ASN A 162 1.33 -10.59 9.36
N GLN A 163 1.05 -11.76 9.95
CA GLN A 163 1.99 -12.45 10.86
C GLN A 163 2.75 -13.58 10.14
N SER A 164 3.03 -13.42 8.86
CA SER A 164 3.77 -14.36 8.02
C SER A 164 5.08 -13.75 7.55
N ILE A 165 6.05 -14.60 7.25
CA ILE A 165 7.28 -14.21 6.56
C ILE A 165 7.10 -14.13 5.03
N ALA A 166 5.94 -14.55 4.51
CA ALA A 166 5.59 -14.51 3.08
C ALA A 166 5.15 -13.11 2.63
N GLY A 167 5.86 -12.08 3.09
CA GLY A 167 5.50 -10.70 2.85
C GLY A 167 5.56 -10.34 1.37
N GLY A 168 4.52 -9.65 0.88
CA GLY A 168 4.51 -9.04 -0.44
C GLY A 168 4.83 -7.55 -0.34
N GLY A 169 5.65 -7.02 -1.23
CA GLY A 169 5.67 -5.59 -1.52
C GLY A 169 4.76 -5.27 -2.71
N PRO A 170 4.65 -4.02 -3.18
CA PRO A 170 3.81 -3.61 -4.31
C PRO A 170 3.87 -4.58 -5.49
N ALA A 171 2.76 -4.84 -6.20
CA ALA A 171 2.77 -5.83 -7.29
C ALA A 171 3.81 -5.53 -8.38
N THR A 172 4.13 -4.25 -8.57
CA THR A 172 5.21 -3.75 -9.44
C THR A 172 5.95 -2.62 -8.74
N LEU A 173 7.27 -2.54 -8.88
CA LEU A 173 8.12 -1.49 -8.31
C LEU A 173 9.18 -1.05 -9.31
N ASN A 174 9.17 0.24 -9.66
CA ASN A 174 10.21 0.85 -10.47
C ASN A 174 11.21 1.59 -9.59
N VAL A 175 12.46 1.10 -9.51
CA VAL A 175 13.52 1.71 -8.71
C VAL A 175 14.40 2.56 -9.62
N THR A 176 14.36 3.88 -9.41
CA THR A 176 15.06 4.86 -10.27
C THR A 176 16.01 5.76 -9.48
N GLU A 177 15.74 5.90 -8.19
CA GLU A 177 16.46 6.73 -7.25
C GLU A 177 17.81 6.12 -6.84
N PRO A 178 18.90 6.91 -6.83
CA PRO A 178 20.20 6.43 -6.38
C PRO A 178 20.16 5.90 -4.94
N ILE A 179 20.80 4.76 -4.69
CA ILE A 179 20.97 4.18 -3.37
C ILE A 179 22.42 4.44 -2.95
N ILE A 180 22.63 5.45 -2.11
CA ILE A 180 23.96 6.02 -1.84
C ILE A 180 24.52 5.73 -0.44
N ASN A 181 23.71 5.19 0.47
CA ASN A 181 24.15 4.79 1.81
C ASN A 181 23.33 3.63 2.37
N GLY A 182 23.90 2.95 3.37
CA GLY A 182 23.22 1.95 4.17
C GLY A 182 22.84 0.66 3.42
N THR A 183 21.94 -0.10 4.01
CA THR A 183 21.30 -1.27 3.39
C THR A 183 19.86 -0.90 3.07
N VAL A 184 19.49 -0.98 1.78
CA VAL A 184 18.15 -0.65 1.29
C VAL A 184 17.50 -1.90 0.71
N LEU A 185 16.33 -2.25 1.25
CA LEU A 185 15.48 -3.31 0.74
C LEU A 185 14.36 -2.73 -0.13
N LYS A 186 14.12 -3.37 -1.27
CA LYS A 186 13.01 -3.08 -2.19
C LYS A 186 12.25 -4.38 -2.40
N VAL A 187 10.99 -4.43 -1.98
CA VAL A 187 10.13 -5.62 -2.12
C VAL A 187 9.04 -5.33 -3.14
N ALA A 188 8.74 -6.27 -4.03
CA ALA A 188 7.63 -6.15 -4.97
C ALA A 188 7.17 -7.50 -5.53
N GLY A 189 6.13 -7.50 -6.36
CA GLY A 189 5.86 -8.61 -7.26
C GLY A 189 6.85 -8.66 -8.40
N GLU A 190 6.96 -7.55 -9.13
CA GLU A 190 7.89 -7.35 -10.23
C GLU A 190 8.72 -6.09 -9.94
N ILE A 191 10.03 -6.18 -9.95
CA ILE A 191 10.92 -5.02 -9.80
C ILE A 191 11.50 -4.69 -11.16
N THR A 192 11.45 -3.42 -11.57
CA THR A 192 12.24 -2.89 -12.69
C THR A 192 13.18 -1.83 -12.14
N ALA A 193 14.46 -1.85 -12.49
CA ALA A 193 15.44 -0.93 -11.93
C ALA A 193 16.29 -0.25 -13.00
N THR A 194 16.44 1.07 -12.86
CA THR A 194 17.38 1.92 -13.64
C THR A 194 18.34 2.69 -12.73
N ASN A 195 18.28 2.45 -11.42
CA ASN A 195 18.98 3.26 -10.44
C ASN A 195 20.47 2.91 -10.29
N GLN A 196 21.17 3.83 -9.61
CA GLN A 196 22.60 3.74 -9.32
C GLN A 196 22.80 3.36 -7.84
N VAL A 197 23.42 2.23 -7.56
CA VAL A 197 23.79 1.80 -6.20
C VAL A 197 25.27 2.09 -5.98
N ALA A 198 25.60 3.01 -5.07
CA ALA A 198 26.99 3.45 -4.84
C ALA A 198 27.26 3.63 -3.35
N GLY A 199 28.24 2.91 -2.78
CA GLY A 199 28.56 3.01 -1.34
C GLY A 199 27.49 2.43 -0.40
N ALA A 200 26.54 1.67 -0.95
CA ALA A 200 25.41 1.06 -0.25
C ALA A 200 25.23 -0.40 -0.63
N THR A 201 24.37 -1.11 0.12
CA THR A 201 23.90 -2.45 -0.22
C THR A 201 22.43 -2.39 -0.62
N ALA A 202 22.09 -2.83 -1.82
CA ALA A 202 20.70 -2.92 -2.28
C ALA A 202 20.22 -4.37 -2.33
N LEU A 203 19.09 -4.67 -1.70
CA LEU A 203 18.42 -5.98 -1.76
C LEU A 203 17.08 -5.82 -2.46
N TYR A 204 16.94 -6.40 -3.65
CA TYR A 204 15.69 -6.41 -4.42
C TYR A 204 15.05 -7.77 -4.27
N GLN A 205 13.88 -7.82 -3.63
CA GLN A 205 13.14 -9.04 -3.38
C GLN A 205 11.83 -8.99 -4.15
N ALA A 206 11.75 -9.78 -5.22
CA ALA A 206 10.57 -9.87 -6.07
C ALA A 206 9.91 -11.24 -5.99
N THR A 207 8.59 -11.31 -6.15
CA THR A 207 7.87 -12.59 -6.18
C THR A 207 7.74 -13.19 -7.59
N LYS A 208 7.89 -12.36 -8.64
CA LYS A 208 7.76 -12.72 -10.04
C LYS A 208 9.00 -12.42 -10.87
N SER A 209 9.53 -11.19 -10.82
CA SER A 209 10.69 -10.80 -11.64
C SER A 209 11.49 -9.65 -11.04
N VAL A 210 12.80 -9.63 -11.29
CA VAL A 210 13.64 -8.44 -11.16
C VAL A 210 14.25 -8.17 -12.52
N THR A 211 13.95 -7.03 -13.12
CA THR A 211 14.44 -6.58 -14.42
C THR A 211 15.37 -5.39 -14.24
N LEU A 212 16.64 -5.56 -14.58
CA LEU A 212 17.62 -4.47 -14.57
C LEU A 212 17.69 -3.87 -15.98
N LEU A 213 17.35 -2.59 -16.10
CA LEU A 213 17.37 -1.86 -17.36
C LEU A 213 18.76 -1.27 -17.64
N PRO A 214 19.07 -0.83 -18.87
CA PRO A 214 20.42 -0.42 -19.28
C PRO A 214 21.07 0.67 -18.42
N ASP A 215 20.29 1.51 -17.76
CA ASP A 215 20.78 2.57 -16.88
C ASP A 215 21.06 2.12 -15.44
N PHE A 216 20.75 0.87 -15.09
CA PHE A 216 21.07 0.32 -13.78
C PHE A 216 22.58 0.14 -13.60
N SER A 217 23.11 0.53 -12.45
CA SER A 217 24.48 0.19 -12.06
C SER A 217 24.60 -0.06 -10.56
N ALA A 218 25.54 -0.91 -10.17
CA ALA A 218 25.93 -1.13 -8.78
C ALA A 218 27.46 -1.14 -8.68
N ILE A 219 28.01 -0.18 -7.92
CA ILE A 219 29.45 0.03 -7.76
C ILE A 219 29.77 0.07 -6.25
N GLY A 220 30.55 -0.90 -5.76
CA GLY A 220 30.91 -1.01 -4.34
C GLY A 220 30.12 -2.07 -3.54
N ASN A 221 29.59 -1.70 -2.36
CA ASN A 221 29.08 -2.52 -1.23
C ASN A 221 27.91 -3.50 -1.51
N GLY A 222 27.61 -3.82 -2.78
CA GLY A 222 26.85 -5.00 -3.18
C GLY A 222 25.41 -4.74 -3.62
N PHE A 223 24.98 -5.52 -4.62
CA PHE A 223 23.60 -5.62 -5.09
C PHE A 223 23.18 -7.09 -5.04
N THR A 224 21.98 -7.36 -4.54
CA THR A 224 21.40 -8.72 -4.53
C THR A 224 19.96 -8.63 -5.03
N ALA A 225 19.62 -9.50 -5.98
CA ALA A 225 18.25 -9.73 -6.41
C ALA A 225 17.82 -11.15 -6.02
N PHE A 226 16.65 -11.27 -5.43
CA PHE A 226 15.98 -12.52 -5.12
C PHE A 226 14.64 -12.55 -5.85
N ILE A 227 14.37 -13.64 -6.56
CA ILE A 227 13.09 -13.89 -7.23
C ILE A 227 12.50 -15.17 -6.63
N GLY A 228 11.32 -15.07 -6.04
CA GLY A 228 10.62 -16.16 -5.38
C GLY A 228 10.18 -15.80 -3.96
N GLY A 229 9.62 -16.77 -3.23
CA GLY A 229 9.17 -16.58 -1.83
C GLY A 229 7.68 -16.33 -1.63
N CYS A 230 6.86 -16.52 -2.67
CA CYS A 230 5.39 -16.47 -2.59
C CYS A 230 4.69 -17.77 -3.02
N GLU A 231 5.46 -18.81 -3.38
CA GLU A 231 4.87 -20.15 -3.48
C GLU A 231 4.70 -20.68 -2.06
N THR A 232 3.44 -20.94 -1.70
CA THR A 232 3.05 -21.83 -0.62
C THR A 232 4.12 -22.88 -0.37
N LEU A 233 4.59 -23.02 0.86
CA LEU A 233 4.96 -24.35 1.35
C LEU A 233 3.72 -25.22 1.10
N ILE A 234 3.71 -25.95 -0.01
CA ILE A 234 2.95 -27.17 -0.09
C ILE A 234 3.55 -28.02 1.02
N THR A 235 2.95 -27.99 2.21
CA THR A 235 3.17 -29.05 3.17
C THR A 235 2.79 -30.30 2.42
N SER A 236 3.78 -31.14 2.12
CA SER A 236 3.54 -32.45 1.56
C SER A 236 2.56 -33.15 2.50
N GLU A 237 1.28 -33.23 2.13
CA GLU A 237 0.42 -34.26 2.68
C GLU A 237 1.15 -35.58 2.40
N ALA A 238 1.44 -36.30 3.47
CA ALA A 238 2.03 -37.61 3.37
C ALA A 238 1.18 -38.45 2.40
N PRO A 239 1.77 -39.11 1.40
CA PRO A 239 1.00 -39.88 0.44
C PRO A 239 0.21 -40.95 1.20
N ALA A 240 -1.09 -41.01 0.89
CA ALA A 240 -1.96 -42.07 1.34
C ALA A 240 -1.26 -43.41 1.10
N SER A 241 -1.10 -44.16 2.19
CA SER A 241 -0.50 -45.49 2.26
C SER A 241 -0.85 -46.36 1.06
N ILE A 242 0.17 -46.75 0.29
CA ILE A 242 0.08 -47.90 -0.61
C ILE A 242 -0.09 -49.13 0.27
N LYS A 243 -1.28 -49.75 0.25
CA LYS A 243 -1.47 -51.09 0.79
C LYS A 243 -0.72 -52.07 -0.10
N LYS A 244 0.13 -52.89 0.54
CA LYS A 244 0.70 -54.11 -0.06
C LYS A 244 -0.41 -55.11 -0.38
#